data_AF-A0A6V8ES21-F1
#
_entry.id   AF-A0A6V8ES21-F1
#
_cell.length_a   1.000
_cell.length_b   1.000
_cell.length_c   1.000
_cell.angle_alpha   90.00
_cell.angle_beta   90.00
_cell.angle_gamma   90.00
#
_symmetry.space_group_name_H-M   'P 1'
#
loop_
_entity.id
_entity.type
_entity.pdbx_description
1 polymer ?
#
loop_
_entity_poly.entity_id
_entity_poly.type
_entity_poly.pdbx_seq_one_letter_code
_entity_poly.pdbx_strand_id
1 'polypeptide(L)'
;MKHKPVPIGVVLTGVIYFGLLFYWQWDELSGEGAARDAAIFGIVLAVAHVAYVMACFQRDLPASMKQLPIIGRYAKLYGWLIFVFIAVWYCRPEKWGGYDEAVGFLLVGVLLLGFGAAAILTCFMWSGDQSSRLYALSRFVDVYPAITKPDRHVRFGEKMWTTTFVLIIYFAMTNVMLYGLSGQAMDLFSGFRSIMAGA
;
A
#
# COMPACT_ATOMS: atom_id res chain seq x y z
N MET A 1 -25.76 -11.91 -12.68
CA MET A 1 -26.49 -10.73 -12.16
C MET A 1 -25.48 -9.58 -12.10
N LYS A 2 -25.78 -8.41 -12.66
CA LYS A 2 -24.84 -7.29 -12.64
C LYS A 2 -24.66 -6.78 -11.22
N HIS A 3 -23.43 -6.67 -10.73
CA HIS A 3 -23.17 -6.03 -9.44
C HIS A 3 -23.49 -4.54 -9.55
N LYS A 4 -24.28 -4.06 -8.60
CA LYS A 4 -24.58 -2.64 -8.42
C LYS A 4 -23.67 -2.06 -7.35
N PRO A 5 -23.30 -0.77 -7.45
CA PRO A 5 -22.55 -0.10 -6.41
C PRO A 5 -23.35 -0.08 -5.11
N VAL A 6 -22.65 -0.15 -3.97
CA VAL A 6 -23.28 -0.11 -2.64
C VAL A 6 -23.00 1.24 -1.99
N PRO A 7 -23.93 2.22 -2.13
CA PRO A 7 -23.71 3.58 -1.67
C PRO A 7 -23.48 3.65 -0.15
N ILE A 8 -24.17 2.81 0.62
CA ILE A 8 -23.99 2.73 2.09
C ILE A 8 -22.55 2.34 2.44
N GLY A 9 -21.98 1.38 1.72
CA GLY A 9 -20.60 0.92 1.94
C GLY A 9 -19.58 2.04 1.62
N VAL A 10 -19.82 2.78 0.55
CA VAL A 10 -18.98 3.94 0.18
C VAL A 10 -19.02 5.02 1.26
N VAL A 11 -20.21 5.40 1.72
CA VAL A 11 -20.39 6.42 2.76
C VAL A 11 -19.76 5.95 4.08
N LEU A 12 -20.05 4.73 4.51
CA LEU A 12 -19.56 4.19 5.78
C LEU A 12 -18.04 4.07 5.79
N THR A 13 -17.41 3.57 4.71
CA THR A 13 -15.94 3.51 4.62
C THR A 13 -15.33 4.90 4.60
N GLY A 14 -15.91 5.86 3.88
CA GLY A 14 -15.44 7.25 3.86
C GLY A 14 -15.52 7.89 5.25
N VAL A 15 -16.66 7.77 5.93
CA VAL A 15 -16.87 8.31 7.28
C VAL A 15 -15.94 7.65 8.29
N ILE A 16 -15.75 6.33 8.24
CA ILE A 16 -14.83 5.63 9.14
C ILE A 16 -13.39 6.10 8.90
N TYR A 17 -12.92 6.09 7.65
CA TYR A 17 -11.53 6.44 7.37
C TYR A 17 -11.24 7.91 7.70
N PHE A 18 -12.00 8.85 7.15
CA PHE A 18 -11.78 10.27 7.41
C PHE A 18 -12.12 10.63 8.86
N GLY A 19 -13.19 10.06 9.42
CA GLY A 19 -13.56 10.27 10.82
C GLY A 19 -12.48 9.79 11.79
N LEU A 20 -11.82 8.66 11.53
CA LEU A 20 -10.68 8.21 12.33
C LEU A 20 -9.47 9.13 12.18
N LEU A 21 -9.18 9.68 10.99
CA LEU A 21 -8.11 10.67 10.82
C LEU A 21 -8.39 11.96 11.58
N PHE A 22 -9.62 12.48 11.48
CA PHE A 22 -10.06 13.66 12.24
C PHE A 22 -10.02 13.41 13.74
N TYR A 23 -10.44 12.22 14.19
CA TYR A 23 -10.36 11.84 15.60
C TYR A 23 -8.91 11.74 16.08
N TRP A 24 -8.01 11.15 15.28
CA TRP A 24 -6.59 11.05 15.62
C TRP A 24 -5.97 12.45 15.80
N GLN A 25 -6.25 13.38 14.89
CA GLN A 25 -5.69 14.74 14.97
C GLN A 25 -6.57 15.73 15.74
N TRP A 26 -7.55 15.25 16.53
CA TRP A 26 -8.55 16.12 17.14
C TRP A 26 -7.93 17.19 18.03
N ASP A 27 -6.99 16.80 18.88
CA ASP A 27 -6.32 17.70 19.81
C ASP A 27 -5.44 18.71 19.07
N GLU A 28 -4.65 18.24 18.08
CA GLU A 28 -3.78 19.09 17.27
C GLU A 28 -4.54 20.10 16.40
N LEU A 29 -5.71 19.71 15.88
CA LEU A 29 -6.60 20.60 15.13
C LEU A 29 -7.21 21.71 16.00
N SER A 30 -7.45 21.41 17.27
CA SER A 30 -7.99 22.37 18.25
C SER A 30 -6.93 23.29 18.85
N GLY A 31 -5.65 22.94 18.69
CA GLY A 31 -4.51 23.72 19.16
C GLY A 31 -4.07 24.81 18.19
N GLU A 32 -2.84 25.28 18.37
CA GLU A 32 -2.21 26.32 17.55
C GLU A 32 -0.75 25.97 17.24
N GLY A 33 -0.20 26.57 16.17
CA GLY A 33 1.19 26.38 15.78
C GLY A 33 1.41 25.23 14.79
N ALA A 34 2.66 24.73 14.75
CA ALA A 34 3.13 23.80 13.73
C ALA A 34 2.36 22.46 13.70
N ALA A 35 1.88 22.00 14.86
CA ALA A 35 1.13 20.76 14.98
C ALA A 35 -0.24 20.84 14.29
N ARG A 36 -0.95 21.97 14.45
CA ARG A 36 -2.20 22.25 13.74
C ARG A 36 -1.99 22.34 12.22
N ASP A 37 -0.93 23.01 11.79
CA ASP A 37 -0.60 23.14 10.37
C ASP A 37 -0.31 21.77 9.74
N ALA A 38 0.40 20.89 10.47
CA ALA A 38 0.66 19.52 10.06
C ALA A 38 -0.60 18.64 9.99
N ALA A 39 -1.49 18.77 10.98
CA ALA A 39 -2.77 18.08 11.00
C ALA A 39 -3.64 18.47 9.78
N ILE A 40 -3.77 19.77 9.51
CA ILE A 40 -4.51 20.30 8.36
C ILE A 40 -3.88 19.81 7.05
N PHE A 41 -2.56 19.94 6.92
CA PHE A 41 -1.82 19.47 5.76
C PHE A 41 -2.06 17.98 5.49
N GLY A 42 -1.97 17.14 6.53
CA GLY A 42 -2.17 15.71 6.37
C GLY A 42 -3.61 15.32 6.01
N ILE A 43 -4.61 16.03 6.51
CA ILE A 43 -6.02 15.80 6.11
C ILE A 43 -6.25 16.18 4.65
N VAL A 44 -5.72 17.33 4.22
CA VAL A 44 -5.79 17.75 2.81
C VAL A 44 -5.06 16.75 1.91
N LEU A 45 -3.87 16.32 2.33
CA LEU A 45 -3.09 15.29 1.63
C LEU A 45 -3.85 13.96 1.57
N ALA A 46 -4.58 13.57 2.62
CA ALA A 46 -5.39 12.36 2.64
C ALA A 46 -6.53 12.39 1.62
N VAL A 47 -7.25 13.51 1.53
CA VAL A 47 -8.31 13.68 0.52
C VAL A 47 -7.71 13.58 -0.88
N ALA A 48 -6.61 14.28 -1.14
CA ALA A 48 -5.93 14.26 -2.43
C ALA A 48 -5.37 12.87 -2.77
N HIS A 49 -4.74 12.19 -1.81
CA HIS A 49 -4.14 10.88 -1.96
C HIS A 49 -5.21 9.81 -2.23
N VAL A 50 -6.28 9.77 -1.44
CA VAL A 50 -7.40 8.83 -1.66
C VAL A 50 -8.04 9.08 -3.03
N ALA A 51 -8.31 10.33 -3.40
CA ALA A 51 -8.86 10.66 -4.72
C ALA A 51 -7.93 10.20 -5.87
N TYR A 52 -6.62 10.40 -5.71
CA TYR A 52 -5.63 9.96 -6.69
C TYR A 52 -5.56 8.43 -6.82
N VAL A 53 -5.51 7.70 -5.71
CA VAL A 53 -5.48 6.23 -5.70
C VAL A 53 -6.77 5.65 -6.27
N MET A 54 -7.92 6.22 -5.91
CA MET A 54 -9.22 5.84 -6.50
C MET A 54 -9.23 6.06 -8.02
N ALA A 55 -8.73 7.21 -8.50
CA ALA A 55 -8.60 7.48 -9.93
C ALA A 55 -7.66 6.48 -10.62
N CYS A 56 -6.58 6.06 -9.96
CA CYS A 56 -5.66 5.04 -10.47
C CYS A 56 -6.34 3.68 -10.68
N PHE A 57 -7.24 3.27 -9.79
CA PHE A 57 -7.98 2.02 -9.93
C PHE A 57 -9.12 2.11 -10.95
N GLN A 58 -9.82 3.25 -11.01
CA GLN A 58 -11.00 3.41 -11.85
C GLN A 58 -10.71 3.79 -13.30
N ARG A 59 -9.69 4.61 -13.55
CA ARG A 59 -9.39 5.18 -14.87
C ARG A 59 -8.10 4.60 -15.45
N ASP A 60 -8.13 4.33 -16.74
CA ASP A 60 -6.92 4.01 -17.50
C ASP A 60 -6.20 5.27 -17.94
N LEU A 61 -4.88 5.16 -18.09
CA LEU A 61 -4.08 6.24 -18.66
C LEU A 61 -4.51 6.48 -20.12
N PRO A 62 -4.70 7.74 -20.57
CA PRO A 62 -5.03 8.03 -21.96
C PRO A 62 -3.99 7.45 -22.92
N ALA A 63 -4.44 7.05 -24.12
CA ALA A 63 -3.60 6.40 -25.13
C ALA A 63 -2.35 7.22 -25.50
N SER A 64 -2.45 8.56 -25.48
CA SER A 64 -1.33 9.48 -25.72
C SER A 64 -0.21 9.36 -24.68
N MET A 65 -0.55 9.16 -23.40
CA MET A 65 0.46 8.98 -22.35
C MET A 65 1.08 7.58 -22.38
N LYS A 66 0.35 6.56 -22.83
CA LYS A 66 0.85 5.17 -22.93
C LYS A 66 1.94 4.98 -23.99
N GLN A 67 2.02 5.87 -24.99
CA GLN A 67 2.97 5.80 -26.10
C GLN A 67 4.35 6.38 -25.75
N LEU A 68 4.48 7.12 -24.65
CA LEU A 68 5.76 7.66 -24.20
C LEU A 68 6.60 6.55 -23.55
N PRO A 69 7.82 6.29 -24.05
CA PRO A 69 8.71 5.33 -23.40
C PRO A 69 9.00 5.79 -21.97
N ILE A 70 8.96 4.85 -21.02
CA ILE A 70 9.17 5.03 -19.57
C ILE A 70 8.03 5.75 -18.84
N ILE A 71 7.60 6.92 -19.31
CA ILE A 71 6.57 7.74 -18.63
C ILE A 71 5.22 7.03 -18.64
N GLY A 72 4.81 6.45 -19.77
CA GLY A 72 3.47 5.86 -19.90
C GLY A 72 3.23 4.62 -19.05
N ARG A 73 4.27 3.79 -18.86
CA ARG A 73 4.18 2.53 -18.11
C ARG A 73 4.11 2.77 -16.60
N TYR A 74 4.86 3.75 -16.10
CA TYR A 74 5.01 4.01 -14.68
C TYR A 74 4.34 5.30 -14.20
N ALA A 75 3.59 6.02 -15.04
CA ALA A 75 2.94 7.28 -14.67
C ALA A 75 2.14 7.21 -13.35
N LYS A 76 1.33 6.15 -13.17
CA LYS A 76 0.54 5.94 -11.95
C LYS A 76 1.43 5.75 -10.72
N LEU A 77 2.55 5.02 -10.89
CA LEU A 77 3.55 4.82 -9.85
C LEU A 77 4.28 6.13 -9.53
N TYR A 78 4.70 6.91 -10.53
CA TYR A 78 5.35 8.20 -10.32
C TYR A 78 4.45 9.19 -9.59
N GLY A 79 3.17 9.29 -9.97
CA GLY A 79 2.24 10.13 -9.23
C GLY A 79 2.05 9.68 -7.78
N TRP A 80 2.04 8.37 -7.51
CA TRP A 80 2.02 7.86 -6.13
C TRP A 80 3.33 8.18 -5.38
N LEU A 81 4.48 8.03 -6.03
CA LEU A 81 5.79 8.39 -5.46
C LEU A 81 5.90 9.89 -5.14
N ILE A 82 5.19 10.76 -5.87
CA ILE A 82 5.10 12.18 -5.52
C ILE A 82 4.39 12.37 -4.17
N PHE A 83 3.29 11.66 -3.90
CA PHE A 83 2.64 11.71 -2.59
C PHE A 83 3.55 11.21 -1.48
N VAL A 84 4.27 10.11 -1.73
CA VAL A 84 5.27 9.58 -0.78
C VAL A 84 6.37 10.60 -0.53
N PHE A 85 6.93 11.19 -1.59
CA PHE A 85 7.97 12.20 -1.48
C PHE A 85 7.50 13.43 -0.71
N ILE A 86 6.31 13.95 -1.00
CA ILE A 86 5.71 15.09 -0.30
C ILE A 86 5.54 14.78 1.20
N ALA A 87 5.01 13.60 1.54
CA ALA A 87 4.82 13.19 2.92
C ALA A 87 6.15 13.04 3.67
N VAL A 88 7.14 12.35 3.06
CA VAL A 88 8.46 12.16 3.65
C VAL A 88 9.21 13.49 3.79
N TRP A 89 9.10 14.37 2.80
CA TRP A 89 9.71 15.70 2.84
C TRP A 89 9.11 16.57 3.94
N TYR A 90 7.79 16.49 4.16
CA TYR A 90 7.11 17.20 5.23
C TYR A 90 7.51 16.66 6.62
N CYS A 91 7.59 15.34 6.75
CA CYS A 91 7.97 14.62 7.97
C CYS A 91 9.48 14.55 8.24
N ARG A 92 10.31 15.26 7.48
CA ARG A 92 11.77 15.26 7.70
C ARG A 92 12.09 15.76 9.13
N PRO A 93 13.25 15.38 9.70
CA PRO A 93 13.63 15.79 11.05
C PRO A 93 13.59 17.31 11.24
N GLU A 94 13.22 17.79 12.43
CA GLU A 94 13.15 19.21 12.75
C GLU A 94 14.44 19.97 12.45
N LYS A 95 15.59 19.31 12.64
CA LYS A 95 16.92 19.85 12.29
C LYS A 95 17.03 20.31 10.84
N TRP A 96 16.21 19.75 9.95
CA TRP A 96 16.17 20.05 8.52
C TRP A 96 14.92 20.87 8.16
N GLY A 97 14.16 21.36 9.16
CA GLY A 97 12.96 22.18 9.00
C GLY A 97 11.74 21.39 8.54
N GLY A 98 11.56 20.16 9.02
CA GLY A 98 10.31 19.42 8.91
C GLY A 98 9.67 19.18 10.27
N TYR A 99 8.59 18.41 10.28
CA TYR A 99 7.83 18.09 11.49
C TYR A 99 7.77 16.57 11.68
N ASP A 100 8.64 16.05 12.55
CA ASP A 100 8.89 14.62 12.75
C ASP A 100 7.75 13.92 13.49
N GLU A 101 7.03 14.62 14.36
CA GLU A 101 5.86 14.09 15.07
C GLU A 101 4.74 13.64 14.10
N ALA A 102 4.65 14.25 12.90
CA ALA A 102 3.66 13.85 11.90
C ALA A 102 4.00 12.57 11.12
N VAL A 103 5.18 11.94 11.33
CA VAL A 103 5.60 10.72 10.63
C VAL A 103 4.53 9.62 10.73
N GLY A 104 4.01 9.38 11.93
CA GLY A 104 2.98 8.37 12.16
C GLY A 104 1.69 8.68 11.40
N PHE A 105 1.23 9.93 11.49
CA PHE A 105 -0.02 10.35 10.84
C PHE A 105 0.08 10.34 9.31
N LEU A 106 1.13 10.92 8.74
CA LEU A 106 1.29 11.05 7.29
C LEU A 106 1.69 9.74 6.62
N LEU A 107 2.65 8.98 7.16
CA LEU A 107 3.09 7.75 6.49
C LEU A 107 2.13 6.58 6.73
N VAL A 108 1.59 6.44 7.94
CA VAL A 108 0.69 5.33 8.27
C VAL A 108 -0.77 5.72 8.03
N GLY A 109 -1.25 6.81 8.64
CA GLY A 109 -2.64 7.25 8.52
C GLY A 109 -3.03 7.66 7.10
N VAL A 110 -2.21 8.48 6.44
CA VAL A 110 -2.53 9.04 5.13
C VAL A 110 -2.11 8.11 3.99
N LEU A 111 -0.84 7.70 3.92
CA LEU A 111 -0.38 6.89 2.79
C LEU A 111 -0.85 5.43 2.88
N LEU A 112 -0.51 4.73 3.97
CA LEU A 112 -0.79 3.29 4.07
C LEU A 112 -2.29 2.99 4.25
N LEU A 113 -2.92 3.58 5.26
CA LEU A 113 -4.35 3.37 5.49
C LEU A 113 -5.21 4.03 4.40
N GLY A 114 -4.79 5.17 3.84
CA GLY A 114 -5.49 5.81 2.73
C GLY A 114 -5.46 4.99 1.44
N PHE A 115 -4.36 4.28 1.17
CA PHE A 115 -4.31 3.32 0.07
C PHE A 115 -5.33 2.19 0.26
N GLY A 116 -5.41 1.63 1.47
CA GLY A 116 -6.40 0.61 1.83
C GLY A 116 -7.84 1.11 1.71
N ALA A 117 -8.12 2.30 2.26
CA ALA A 117 -9.44 2.93 2.19
C ALA A 117 -9.86 3.19 0.73
N ALA A 118 -8.96 3.71 -0.11
CA ALA A 118 -9.21 3.91 -1.53
C ALA A 118 -9.51 2.58 -2.26
N ALA A 119 -8.79 1.50 -1.94
CA ALA A 119 -9.04 0.17 -2.52
C ALA A 119 -10.42 -0.39 -2.11
N ILE A 120 -10.84 -0.18 -0.87
CA ILE A 120 -12.17 -0.61 -0.39
C ILE A 120 -13.27 0.22 -1.06
N LEU A 121 -13.10 1.55 -1.13
CA LEU A 121 -14.05 2.45 -1.77
C LEU A 121 -14.25 2.08 -3.25
N THR A 122 -13.18 1.79 -3.99
CA THR A 122 -13.31 1.38 -5.40
C THR A 122 -13.99 0.03 -5.55
N CYS A 123 -13.79 -0.92 -4.63
CA CYS A 123 -14.54 -2.17 -4.59
C CYS A 123 -16.05 -1.94 -4.35
N PHE A 124 -16.44 -1.04 -3.46
CA PHE A 124 -17.86 -0.75 -3.20
C PHE A 124 -18.52 0.07 -4.31
N MET A 125 -17.76 0.90 -5.02
CA MET A 125 -18.23 1.66 -6.19
C MET A 125 -18.31 0.81 -7.46
N TRP A 126 -17.75 -0.40 -7.46
CA TRP A 126 -17.69 -1.24 -8.65
C TRP A 126 -19.08 -1.63 -9.16
N SER A 127 -19.25 -1.50 -10.47
CA SER A 127 -20.42 -1.98 -11.20
C SER A 127 -19.97 -2.78 -12.41
N GLY A 128 -20.49 -4.00 -12.57
CA GLY A 128 -20.12 -4.83 -13.71
C GLY A 128 -20.72 -6.23 -13.65
N ASP A 129 -20.43 -7.01 -14.68
CA ASP A 129 -21.05 -8.32 -14.91
C ASP A 129 -20.21 -9.48 -14.33
N GLN A 130 -19.05 -9.17 -13.73
CA GLN A 130 -18.12 -10.13 -13.15
C GLN A 130 -18.64 -10.76 -11.85
N SER A 131 -18.07 -11.89 -11.44
CA SER A 131 -18.54 -12.65 -10.26
C SER A 131 -18.33 -11.93 -8.92
N SER A 132 -17.30 -11.09 -8.81
CA SER A 132 -16.91 -10.41 -7.56
C SER A 132 -16.67 -8.91 -7.74
N ARG A 133 -16.78 -8.15 -6.64
CA ARG A 133 -16.43 -6.73 -6.57
C ARG A 133 -14.94 -6.47 -6.55
N LEU A 134 -14.15 -7.46 -6.16
CA LEU A 134 -12.68 -7.40 -6.16
C LEU A 134 -12.10 -7.19 -7.56
N TYR A 135 -12.89 -7.45 -8.63
CA TYR A 135 -12.52 -7.10 -9.99
C TYR A 135 -12.26 -5.61 -10.20
N ALA A 136 -12.73 -4.73 -9.30
CA ALA A 136 -12.32 -3.33 -9.28
C ALA A 136 -10.79 -3.14 -9.16
N LEU A 137 -10.11 -4.08 -8.50
CA LEU A 137 -8.67 -4.08 -8.28
C LEU A 137 -7.89 -4.91 -9.30
N SER A 138 -8.55 -5.49 -10.31
CA SER A 138 -7.87 -6.37 -11.28
C SER A 138 -6.70 -5.64 -11.96
N ARG A 139 -6.88 -4.36 -12.29
CA ARG A 139 -5.83 -3.51 -12.87
C ARG A 139 -4.56 -3.38 -12.02
N PHE A 140 -4.65 -3.63 -10.71
CA PHE A 140 -3.50 -3.64 -9.80
C PHE A 140 -2.97 -5.07 -9.61
N VAL A 141 -3.86 -6.04 -9.41
CA VAL A 141 -3.50 -7.44 -9.15
C VAL A 141 -2.90 -8.12 -10.39
N ASP A 142 -3.41 -7.83 -11.58
CA ASP A 142 -3.00 -8.47 -12.84
C ASP A 142 -1.58 -8.09 -13.27
N VAL A 143 -0.97 -7.08 -12.63
CA VAL A 143 0.43 -6.69 -12.85
C VAL A 143 1.40 -7.61 -12.08
N TYR A 144 0.93 -8.26 -11.02
CA TYR A 144 1.78 -9.15 -10.24
C TYR A 144 2.13 -10.40 -11.06
N PRO A 145 3.42 -10.68 -11.28
CA PRO A 145 3.82 -11.87 -12.00
C PRO A 145 3.45 -13.10 -11.18
N ALA A 146 2.68 -14.01 -11.78
CA ALA A 146 2.34 -15.29 -11.19
C ALA A 146 3.07 -16.42 -11.93
N ILE A 147 3.56 -17.41 -11.19
CA ILE A 147 4.15 -18.61 -11.78
C ILE A 147 3.02 -19.46 -12.38
N THR A 148 3.03 -19.64 -13.70
CA THR A 148 2.07 -20.48 -14.39
C THR A 148 2.41 -21.97 -14.22
N LYS A 149 1.38 -22.81 -14.16
CA LYS A 149 1.59 -24.26 -14.15
C LYS A 149 2.28 -24.68 -15.45
N PRO A 150 3.32 -25.53 -15.40
CA PRO A 150 3.96 -26.03 -16.62
C PRO A 150 3.01 -26.94 -17.41
N ASP A 151 3.00 -26.79 -18.74
CA ASP A 151 2.16 -27.58 -19.67
C ASP A 151 2.64 -29.02 -19.81
N ARG A 152 3.93 -29.27 -19.52
CA ARG A 152 4.53 -30.61 -19.58
C ARG A 152 4.31 -31.35 -18.27
N HIS A 153 4.09 -32.66 -18.35
CA HIS A 153 4.17 -33.51 -17.17
C HIS A 153 5.58 -33.42 -16.55
N VAL A 154 5.65 -32.87 -15.34
CA VAL A 154 6.91 -32.69 -14.60
C VAL A 154 7.29 -34.00 -13.94
N ARG A 155 8.49 -34.50 -14.25
CA ARG A 155 9.01 -35.76 -13.69
C ARG A 155 9.23 -35.61 -12.19
N PHE A 156 9.14 -36.71 -11.45
CA PHE A 156 9.34 -36.69 -9.99
C PHE A 156 10.69 -36.08 -9.58
N GLY A 157 11.78 -36.44 -10.29
CA GLY A 157 13.11 -35.90 -10.01
C GLY A 157 13.23 -34.38 -10.20
N GLU A 158 12.52 -33.80 -11.17
CA GLU A 158 12.52 -32.34 -11.38
C GLU A 158 11.83 -31.60 -10.23
N LYS A 159 10.76 -32.19 -9.68
CA LYS A 159 10.09 -31.65 -8.48
C LYS A 159 11.01 -31.72 -7.27
N MET A 160 11.68 -32.86 -7.05
CA MET A 160 12.64 -33.03 -5.96
C MET A 160 13.79 -32.02 -6.05
N TRP A 161 14.36 -31.82 -7.24
CA TRP A 161 15.43 -30.84 -7.44
C TRP A 161 14.98 -29.41 -7.18
N THR A 162 13.79 -29.03 -7.64
CA THR A 162 13.23 -27.69 -7.41
C THR A 162 13.03 -27.44 -5.91
N THR A 163 12.49 -28.41 -5.17
CA THR A 163 12.32 -28.31 -3.71
C THR A 163 13.67 -28.18 -3.00
N THR A 164 14.66 -29.01 -3.35
CA THR A 164 16.01 -28.91 -2.77
C THR A 164 16.66 -27.57 -3.06
N PHE A 165 16.50 -27.05 -4.27
CA PHE A 165 17.03 -25.75 -4.67
C PHE A 165 16.41 -24.60 -3.84
N VAL A 166 15.09 -24.62 -3.65
CA VAL A 166 14.40 -23.65 -2.78
C VAL A 166 14.89 -23.74 -1.34
N LEU A 167 15.13 -24.95 -0.82
CA LEU A 167 15.68 -25.14 0.53
C LEU A 167 17.10 -24.57 0.67
N ILE A 168 17.97 -24.77 -0.32
CA ILE A 168 19.33 -24.20 -0.32
C ILE A 168 19.27 -22.67 -0.24
N ILE A 169 18.42 -22.04 -1.07
CA ILE A 169 18.24 -20.59 -1.05
C ILE A 169 17.69 -20.13 0.31
N TYR A 170 16.70 -20.83 0.86
CA TYR A 170 16.14 -20.52 2.18
C TYR A 170 17.22 -20.53 3.26
N PHE A 171 18.01 -21.61 3.38
CA PHE A 171 19.08 -21.68 4.38
C PHE A 171 20.19 -20.64 4.12
N ALA A 172 20.52 -20.35 2.86
CA ALA A 172 21.46 -19.28 2.55
C ALA A 172 20.96 -17.91 3.03
N MET A 173 19.68 -17.60 2.80
CA MET A 173 19.06 -16.33 3.23
C MET A 173 18.95 -16.22 4.75
N THR A 174 18.76 -17.32 5.47
CA THR A 174 18.73 -17.30 6.95
C THR A 174 20.06 -16.89 7.59
N ASN A 175 21.18 -16.96 6.85
CA ASN A 175 22.49 -16.52 7.35
C ASN A 175 22.75 -15.01 7.10
N VAL A 176 21.84 -14.30 6.42
CA VAL A 176 22.00 -12.88 6.10
C VAL A 176 21.30 -12.03 7.16
N MET A 177 22.08 -11.28 7.95
CA MET A 177 21.53 -10.37 8.95
C MET A 177 20.88 -9.14 8.28
N LEU A 178 19.73 -8.72 8.80
CA LEU A 178 19.05 -7.51 8.35
C LEU A 178 19.89 -6.27 8.72
N TYR A 179 20.19 -5.45 7.73
CA TYR A 179 20.93 -4.21 7.94
C TYR A 179 20.10 -3.23 8.79
N GLY A 180 20.69 -2.73 9.88
CA GLY A 180 20.09 -1.71 10.73
C GLY A 180 19.19 -2.21 11.88
N LEU A 181 19.08 -3.53 12.12
CA LEU A 181 18.39 -4.05 13.31
C LEU A 181 19.35 -4.12 14.53
N SER A 182 18.93 -3.61 15.69
CA SER A 182 19.65 -3.83 16.95
C SER A 182 19.36 -5.24 17.50
N GLY A 183 20.34 -5.87 18.15
CA GLY A 183 20.22 -7.25 18.66
C GLY A 183 19.05 -7.46 19.64
N GLN A 184 18.50 -6.39 20.21
CA GLN A 184 17.36 -6.40 21.13
C GLN A 184 16.01 -6.70 20.43
N ALA A 185 15.85 -6.33 19.16
CA ALA A 185 14.63 -6.61 18.40
C ALA A 185 14.49 -8.08 18.00
N MET A 186 15.60 -8.83 17.94
CA MET A 186 15.60 -10.26 17.60
C MET A 186 14.93 -11.13 18.69
N ASP A 187 14.94 -10.70 19.95
CA ASP A 187 14.45 -11.49 21.08
C ASP A 187 12.92 -11.42 21.25
N LEU A 188 12.30 -10.27 20.87
CA LEU A 188 10.84 -10.10 20.86
C LEU A 188 10.12 -11.03 19.87
N PHE A 189 10.80 -11.52 18.84
CA PHE A 189 10.23 -12.42 17.82
C PHE A 189 10.62 -13.89 18.01
N SER A 190 11.30 -14.23 19.12
CA SER A 190 11.73 -15.61 19.42
C SER A 190 10.56 -16.61 19.39
N GLY A 191 9.40 -16.22 19.92
CA GLY A 191 8.17 -17.05 19.90
C GLY A 191 7.54 -17.22 18.50
N PHE A 192 7.78 -16.31 17.56
CA PHE A 192 7.26 -16.39 16.20
C PHE A 192 8.16 -17.17 15.24
N ARG A 193 9.41 -17.43 15.64
CA ARG A 193 10.39 -18.20 14.86
C ARG A 193 9.85 -19.58 14.45
N SER A 194 9.16 -20.25 15.37
CA SER A 194 8.58 -21.58 15.14
C SER A 194 7.39 -21.57 14.18
N ILE A 195 6.61 -20.48 14.12
CA ILE A 195 5.42 -20.34 13.27
C ILE A 195 5.79 -19.82 11.88
N MET A 196 6.71 -18.84 11.80
CA MET A 196 7.11 -18.20 10.55
C MET A 196 8.21 -18.96 9.79
N ALA A 197 8.67 -20.10 10.32
CA ALA A 197 9.89 -20.77 9.87
C ALA A 197 11.03 -19.75 9.73
N GLY A 198 11.26 -18.96 10.78
CA GLY A 198 12.31 -17.96 10.84
C GLY A 198 13.61 -18.51 11.42
N ALA A 199 14.72 -17.83 11.18
CA ALA A 199 16.01 -18.12 11.79
C ALA A 199 16.64 -16.89 12.47
#